data_AF-A0A8T5T435-F1
#
_entry.id   AF-A0A8T5T435-F1
#
_cell.length_a   1.000
_cell.length_b   1.000
_cell.length_c   1.000
_cell.angle_alpha   90.00
_cell.angle_beta   90.00
_cell.angle_gamma   90.00
#
_symmetry.space_group_name_H-M   'P 1'
#
loop_
_entity.id
_entity.type
_entity.pdbx_description
1 polymer ?
#
loop_
_entity_poly.entity_id
_entity_poly.type
_entity_poly.pdbx_seq_one_letter_code
_entity_poly.pdbx_strand_id
1 'polypeptide(L)'
;ITRLFAGVIDQLKAGDKPELPLKNLSPIGVTESYPFGNDYSRPKAYAALRILQDAGSLNVNGCWGEKDANRALVKVAAAHEMVRQASKIADEVRELEKASGHLVRTPHNKEGEIYHKIHFFDNAHKEH
;
A
#
# COMPACT_ATOMS: atom_id res chain seq x y z
N ILE A 1 -5.56 -1.64 4.83
CA ILE A 1 -6.84 -0.91 4.75
C ILE A 1 -8.01 -1.87 4.55
N THR A 2 -8.03 -2.69 3.50
CA THR A 2 -9.12 -3.65 3.22
C THR A 2 -9.53 -4.51 4.43
N ARG A 3 -8.57 -5.19 5.07
CA ARG A 3 -8.84 -6.00 6.28
C ARG A 3 -9.41 -5.19 7.46
N LEU A 4 -9.03 -3.92 7.60
CA LEU A 4 -9.56 -3.06 8.67
C LEU A 4 -11.06 -2.81 8.46
N PHE A 5 -11.47 -2.50 7.23
CA PHE A 5 -12.88 -2.27 6.92
C PHE A 5 -13.70 -3.55 6.91
N ALA A 6 -13.14 -4.68 6.46
CA ALA A 6 -13.81 -5.97 6.55
C ALA A 6 -14.17 -6.31 8.01
N GLY A 7 -13.26 -6.10 8.96
CA GLY A 7 -13.55 -6.30 10.38
C GLY A 7 -14.68 -5.40 10.91
N VAL A 8 -14.74 -4.13 10.48
CA VAL A 8 -15.85 -3.24 10.84
C VAL A 8 -17.17 -3.73 10.24
N ILE A 9 -17.16 -4.21 9.00
CA ILE A 9 -18.35 -4.78 8.35
C ILE A 9 -18.84 -6.03 9.09
N ASP A 10 -17.93 -6.89 9.55
CA ASP A 10 -18.29 -8.10 10.27
C ASP A 10 -18.93 -7.79 11.64
N GLN A 11 -18.41 -6.78 12.36
CA GLN A 11 -19.04 -6.29 13.60
C GLN A 11 -20.45 -5.74 13.35
N LEU A 12 -20.63 -4.98 12.26
CA LEU A 12 -21.94 -4.47 11.87
C LEU A 12 -22.92 -5.60 11.52
N LYS A 13 -22.45 -6.65 10.82
CA LYS A 13 -23.26 -7.84 10.50
C LYS A 13 -23.68 -8.62 11.75
N ALA A 14 -22.81 -8.66 12.77
CA ALA A 14 -23.10 -9.29 14.06
C ALA A 14 -24.11 -8.49 14.92
N GLY A 15 -24.43 -7.24 14.53
CA GLY A 15 -25.27 -6.34 15.31
C GLY A 15 -24.50 -5.64 16.44
N ASP A 16 -23.17 -5.74 16.45
CA ASP A 16 -22.31 -5.10 17.44
C ASP A 16 -22.16 -3.61 17.15
N LYS A 17 -21.85 -2.83 18.19
CA LYS A 17 -21.38 -1.46 18.01
C LYS A 17 -19.96 -1.51 17.44
N PRO A 18 -19.70 -0.95 16.25
CA PRO A 18 -18.40 -1.08 15.61
C PRO A 18 -17.31 -0.31 16.37
N GLU A 19 -16.17 -0.96 16.56
CA GLU A 19 -14.93 -0.33 16.96
C GLU A 19 -14.26 0.28 15.72
N LEU A 20 -14.05 1.60 15.72
CA LEU A 20 -13.46 2.28 14.58
C LEU A 20 -11.93 2.05 14.54
N PRO A 21 -11.36 1.75 13.37
CA PRO A 21 -9.94 1.42 13.26
C PRO A 21 -9.08 2.66 13.53
N LEU A 22 -8.22 2.59 14.55
CA LEU A 22 -7.18 3.56 14.82
C LEU A 22 -5.82 3.01 14.38
N LYS A 23 -5.39 3.33 13.16
CA LYS A 23 -4.13 2.80 12.60
C LYS A 23 -3.26 3.88 11.99
N ASN A 24 -2.00 3.94 12.42
CA ASN A 24 -0.93 4.66 11.72
C ASN A 24 -0.30 3.72 10.67
N LEU A 25 -0.38 4.09 9.40
CA LEU A 25 0.17 3.34 8.27
C LEU A 25 1.57 3.85 7.92
N SER A 26 2.56 3.54 8.76
CA SER A 26 3.96 3.84 8.47
C SER A 26 4.51 2.92 7.38
N PRO A 27 5.56 3.32 6.61
CA PRO A 27 6.14 2.48 5.57
C PRO A 27 6.56 1.11 6.11
N ILE A 28 7.25 1.08 7.25
CA ILE A 28 7.70 -0.18 7.85
C ILE A 28 6.49 -1.05 8.25
N GLY A 29 5.51 -0.49 8.94
CA GLY A 29 4.34 -1.24 9.41
C GLY A 29 3.45 -1.73 8.26
N VAL A 30 3.34 -0.97 7.17
CA VAL A 30 2.64 -1.42 5.97
C VAL A 30 3.38 -2.60 5.35
N THR A 31 4.70 -2.51 5.20
CA THR A 31 5.49 -3.60 4.60
C THR A 31 5.63 -4.84 5.49
N GLU A 32 5.41 -4.73 6.80
CA GLU A 32 5.30 -5.89 7.71
C GLU A 32 3.99 -6.64 7.55
N SER A 33 2.93 -5.94 7.13
CA SER A 33 1.59 -6.52 7.02
C SER A 33 1.35 -7.34 5.75
N TYR A 34 2.24 -7.25 4.76
CA TYR A 34 2.13 -7.98 3.50
C TYR A 34 3.11 -9.16 3.46
N PRO A 35 2.65 -10.39 3.16
CA PRO A 35 3.51 -11.56 3.15
C PRO A 35 4.25 -11.70 1.81
N PHE A 36 5.26 -10.87 1.60
CA PHE A 36 6.16 -10.94 0.44
C PHE A 36 6.84 -12.30 0.31
N GLY A 37 6.95 -12.82 -0.91
CA GLY A 37 7.63 -14.07 -1.22
C GLY A 37 9.08 -13.90 -1.65
N ASN A 38 9.46 -12.70 -2.12
CA ASN A 38 10.82 -12.37 -2.47
C ASN A 38 11.45 -11.39 -1.46
N ASP A 39 12.67 -11.69 -1.01
CA ASP A 39 13.39 -10.89 0.01
C ASP A 39 13.60 -9.42 -0.40
N TYR A 40 13.69 -9.13 -1.70
CA TYR A 40 13.88 -7.78 -2.22
C TYR A 40 12.57 -7.02 -2.47
N SER A 41 11.42 -7.70 -2.48
CA SER A 41 10.12 -7.06 -2.64
C SER A 41 9.79 -6.14 -1.46
N ARG A 42 10.03 -6.59 -0.23
CA ARG A 42 9.77 -5.81 0.99
C ARG A 42 10.58 -4.50 1.06
N PRO A 43 11.92 -4.48 0.93
CA PRO A 43 12.70 -3.25 0.96
C PRO A 43 12.36 -2.30 -0.20
N LYS A 44 12.04 -2.82 -1.39
CA LYS A 44 11.56 -1.99 -2.50
C LYS A 44 10.20 -1.34 -2.19
N ALA A 45 9.25 -2.09 -1.65
CA ALA A 45 7.96 -1.54 -1.22
C ALA A 45 8.13 -0.48 -0.13
N TYR A 46 9.05 -0.71 0.82
CA TYR A 46 9.41 0.28 1.84
C TYR A 46 9.95 1.56 1.22
N ALA A 47 10.90 1.43 0.28
CA ALA A 47 11.49 2.57 -0.42
C ALA A 47 10.44 3.37 -1.19
N ALA A 48 9.54 2.71 -1.93
CA ALA A 48 8.45 3.36 -2.64
C ALA A 48 7.56 4.19 -1.69
N LEU A 49 7.17 3.60 -0.55
CA LEU A 49 6.36 4.30 0.46
C LEU A 49 7.10 5.47 1.11
N ARG A 50 8.40 5.32 1.40
CA ARG A 50 9.21 6.40 1.97
C ARG A 50 9.36 7.57 0.98
N ILE A 51 9.63 7.28 -0.29
CA ILE A 51 9.69 8.30 -1.36
C ILE A 51 8.36 9.07 -1.44
N LEU A 52 7.21 8.39 -1.34
CA LEU A 52 5.90 9.06 -1.35
C LEU A 52 5.70 9.97 -0.13
N GLN A 53 6.17 9.57 1.05
CA GLN A 53 6.12 10.42 2.24
C GLN A 53 6.98 11.69 2.06
N ASP A 54 8.20 11.53 1.53
CA ASP A 54 9.10 12.66 1.27
C ASP A 54 8.56 13.56 0.16
N ALA A 55 7.92 13.00 -0.86
CA ALA A 55 7.24 13.77 -1.90
C ALA A 55 6.12 14.64 -1.31
N GLY A 56 5.35 14.12 -0.35
CA GLY A 56 4.35 14.90 0.38
C GLY A 56 4.97 16.09 1.14
N SER A 57 6.06 15.86 1.86
CA SER A 57 6.79 16.93 2.57
C SER A 57 7.36 17.98 1.61
N LEU A 58 7.95 17.56 0.49
CA LEU A 58 8.48 18.47 -0.53
C LEU A 58 7.37 19.29 -1.18
N ASN A 59 6.21 18.67 -1.43
CA ASN A 59 5.05 19.36 -1.97
C ASN A 59 4.51 20.43 -1.01
N VAL A 60 4.40 20.14 0.29
CA VAL A 60 4.04 21.13 1.31
C VAL A 60 5.03 22.30 1.31
N ASN A 61 6.33 22.01 1.23
CA ASN A 61 7.34 23.05 1.15
C ASN A 61 7.21 23.91 -0.11
N GLY A 62 7.01 23.30 -1.28
CA GLY A 62 6.82 24.02 -2.54
C GLY A 62 5.56 24.90 -2.54
N CYS A 63 4.44 24.41 -2.02
CA CYS A 63 3.17 25.15 -2.03
C CYS A 63 3.09 26.25 -0.97
N TRP A 64 3.65 26.03 0.22
CA TRP A 64 3.39 26.87 1.38
C TRP A 64 4.64 27.42 2.06
N GLY A 65 5.80 26.81 1.85
CA GLY A 65 7.05 27.18 2.52
C GLY A 65 7.97 28.09 1.68
N GLU A 66 8.12 27.77 0.40
CA GLU A 66 8.98 28.51 -0.53
C GLU A 66 8.29 29.79 -1.01
N LYS A 67 9.00 30.91 -0.97
CA LYS A 67 8.45 32.24 -1.33
C LYS A 67 8.85 32.65 -2.73
N ASP A 68 9.94 32.10 -3.27
CA ASP A 68 10.32 32.32 -4.66
C ASP A 68 9.52 31.42 -5.59
N ALA A 69 8.79 32.03 -6.53
CA ALA A 69 7.87 31.31 -7.41
C ALA A 69 8.57 30.25 -8.28
N ASN A 70 9.75 30.56 -8.82
CA ASN A 70 10.48 29.62 -9.68
C ASN A 70 10.99 28.42 -8.87
N ARG A 71 11.54 28.65 -7.68
CA ARG A 71 11.96 27.59 -6.76
C ARG A 71 10.77 26.75 -6.28
N ALA A 72 9.63 27.37 -5.99
CA ALA A 72 8.41 26.68 -5.60
C ALA A 72 7.94 25.72 -6.69
N LEU A 73 7.88 26.18 -7.96
CA LEU A 73 7.52 25.35 -9.11
C LEU A 73 8.47 24.17 -9.29
N VAL A 74 9.79 24.37 -9.16
CA VAL A 74 10.76 23.28 -9.23
C VAL A 74 10.52 22.23 -8.14
N LYS A 75 10.23 22.66 -6.90
CA LYS A 75 9.96 21.74 -5.78
C LYS A 75 8.69 20.91 -5.99
N VAL A 76 7.60 21.55 -6.42
CA VAL A 76 6.33 20.85 -6.71
C VAL A 76 6.54 19.86 -7.85
N ALA A 77 7.18 20.27 -8.95
CA ALA A 77 7.48 19.37 -10.07
C ALA A 77 8.39 18.20 -9.65
N ALA A 78 9.41 18.45 -8.83
CA ALA A 78 10.28 17.39 -8.30
C ALA A 78 9.50 16.39 -7.42
N ALA A 79 8.53 16.85 -6.62
CA ALA A 79 7.66 15.96 -5.86
C ALA A 79 6.86 15.02 -6.77
N HIS A 80 6.37 15.50 -7.91
CA HIS A 80 5.70 14.65 -8.91
C HIS A 80 6.65 13.62 -9.56
N GLU A 81 7.90 13.99 -9.84
CA GLU A 81 8.90 13.03 -10.33
C GLU A 81 9.26 11.96 -9.28
N MET A 82 9.28 12.33 -8.00
CA MET A 82 9.44 11.36 -6.90
C MET A 82 8.27 10.35 -6.87
N VAL A 83 7.02 10.83 -6.99
CA VAL A 83 5.84 9.96 -7.09
C VAL A 83 5.99 8.99 -8.26
N ARG A 84 6.44 9.48 -9.43
CA ARG A 84 6.68 8.65 -10.60
C ARG A 84 7.71 7.54 -10.34
N GLN A 85 8.83 7.84 -9.69
CA GLN A 85 9.82 6.80 -9.37
C GLN A 85 9.27 5.79 -8.35
N ALA A 86 8.54 6.26 -7.33
CA ALA A 86 7.89 5.36 -6.37
C ALA A 86 6.92 4.39 -7.05
N SER A 87 6.16 4.87 -8.05
CA SER A 87 5.26 4.01 -8.83
C SER A 87 6.01 2.92 -9.60
N LYS A 88 7.16 3.23 -10.19
CA LYS A 88 7.99 2.23 -10.87
C LYS A 88 8.55 1.20 -9.91
N ILE A 89 9.02 1.62 -8.74
CA ILE A 89 9.52 0.69 -7.72
C ILE A 89 8.37 -0.23 -7.25
N ALA A 90 7.16 0.31 -7.07
CA ALA A 90 6.00 -0.50 -6.71
C ALA A 90 5.61 -1.52 -7.81
N ASP A 91 5.77 -1.16 -9.08
CA ASP A 91 5.61 -2.08 -10.20
C ASP A 91 6.67 -3.19 -10.17
N GLU A 92 7.94 -2.84 -9.96
CA GLU A 92 9.03 -3.81 -9.81
C GLU A 92 8.77 -4.81 -8.68
N VAL A 93 8.26 -4.35 -7.53
CA VAL A 93 7.83 -5.24 -6.42
C VAL A 93 6.83 -6.26 -6.93
N ARG A 94 5.82 -5.81 -7.68
CA ARG A 94 4.78 -6.70 -8.20
C ARG A 94 5.33 -7.69 -9.22
N GLU A 95 6.26 -7.27 -10.07
CA GLU A 95 6.91 -8.17 -11.05
C GLU A 95 7.81 -9.20 -10.38
N LEU A 96 8.52 -8.84 -9.29
CA LEU A 96 9.30 -9.80 -8.50
C LEU A 96 8.42 -10.89 -7.89
N GLU A 97 7.27 -10.52 -7.32
CA GLU A 97 6.31 -11.47 -6.75
C GLU A 97 5.66 -12.37 -7.83
N LYS A 98 5.42 -11.84 -9.04
CA LYS A 98 4.97 -12.66 -10.18
C LYS A 98 6.06 -13.65 -10.60
N ALA A 99 7.30 -13.21 -10.72
CA ALA A 99 8.42 -14.02 -11.16
C ALA A 99 8.75 -15.16 -10.18
N SER A 100 8.55 -14.94 -8.88
CA SER A 100 8.71 -15.98 -7.84
C SER A 100 7.52 -16.94 -7.73
N GLY A 101 6.44 -16.71 -8.49
CA GLY A 101 5.20 -17.47 -8.35
C GLY A 101 4.47 -17.22 -7.03
N HIS A 102 4.86 -16.19 -6.27
CA HIS A 102 4.32 -15.85 -4.96
C HIS A 102 3.63 -14.49 -4.99
N LEU A 103 2.47 -14.38 -5.64
CA LEU A 103 1.71 -13.12 -5.65
C LEU A 103 0.44 -13.26 -4.82
N VAL A 104 0.41 -12.63 -3.64
CA VAL A 104 -0.74 -12.69 -2.73
C VAL A 104 -1.94 -11.98 -3.36
N ARG A 105 -3.08 -12.65 -3.37
CA ARG A 105 -4.38 -12.13 -3.81
C ARG A 105 -5.43 -12.46 -2.76
N THR A 106 -6.24 -11.47 -2.39
CA THR A 106 -7.27 -11.61 -1.37
C THR A 106 -8.66 -11.23 -1.90
N PRO A 107 -9.28 -12.02 -2.80
CA PRO A 107 -10.60 -11.73 -3.33
C PRO A 107 -11.70 -11.89 -2.26
N HIS A 108 -12.82 -11.19 -2.43
CA HIS A 108 -14.03 -11.47 -1.64
C HIS A 108 -14.90 -12.50 -2.37
N ASN A 109 -15.53 -13.42 -1.63
CA ASN A 109 -16.57 -14.27 -2.20
C ASN A 109 -17.93 -13.54 -2.26
N LYS A 110 -18.98 -14.23 -2.72
CA LYS A 110 -20.33 -13.67 -2.86
C LYS A 110 -20.97 -13.31 -1.51
N GLU A 111 -20.55 -13.93 -0.42
CA GLU A 111 -20.95 -13.63 0.96
C GLU A 111 -20.15 -12.46 1.59
N GLY A 112 -19.13 -11.95 0.88
CA GLY A 112 -18.25 -10.88 1.35
C GLY A 112 -17.13 -11.35 2.29
N GLU A 113 -16.91 -12.65 2.42
CA GLU A 113 -15.77 -13.22 3.15
C GLU A 113 -14.49 -13.07 2.34
N ILE A 114 -13.37 -12.76 3.02
CA ILE A 114 -12.06 -12.64 2.38
C ILE A 114 -11.47 -14.03 2.16
N TYR A 115 -11.17 -14.35 0.90
CA TYR A 115 -10.45 -15.56 0.50
C TYR A 115 -9.00 -15.18 0.18
N HIS A 116 -8.14 -16.18 0.02
CA HIS A 116 -6.71 -16.03 -0.20
C HIS A 116 -6.24 -17.00 -1.31
N LYS A 117 -5.30 -16.54 -2.14
CA LYS A 117 -4.48 -17.38 -3.04
C LYS A 117 -3.14 -16.73 -3.36
N ILE A 118 -2.14 -17.55 -3.65
CA ILE A 118 -0.77 -17.12 -3.99
C ILE A 118 -0.45 -17.50 -5.43
N HIS A 119 -0.49 -18.79 -5.77
CA HIS A 119 -0.18 -19.23 -7.12
C HIS A 119 -1.31 -18.86 -8.10
N PHE A 120 -0.92 -18.62 -9.35
CA PHE A 120 -1.85 -18.07 -10.34
C PHE A 120 -3.00 -19.02 -10.66
N PHE A 121 -2.73 -20.33 -10.75
CA PHE A 121 -3.73 -21.33 -11.13
C PHE A 121 -4.55 -21.88 -9.94
N ASP A 122 -4.18 -21.58 -8.70
CA ASP A 122 -4.90 -22.07 -7.52
C ASP A 122 -6.30 -21.46 -7.40
N ASN A 123 -7.25 -22.23 -6.86
CA ASN A 123 -8.51 -21.66 -6.39
C ASN A 123 -8.29 -20.87 -5.10
N ALA A 124 -8.98 -19.74 -4.97
CA ALA A 124 -8.99 -18.99 -3.72
C ALA A 124 -9.74 -19.78 -2.65
N HIS A 125 -9.24 -19.76 -1.42
CA HIS A 125 -9.79 -20.49 -0.27
C HIS A 125 -9.86 -19.56 0.96
N LYS A 126 -10.62 -19.95 1.99
CA LYS A 126 -10.59 -19.22 3.26
C LYS A 126 -9.22 -19.34 3.89
N GLU A 127 -8.67 -18.22 4.36
CA GLU A 127 -7.47 -18.20 5.20
C GLU A 127 -7.81 -18.97 6.50
N HIS A 128 -7.03 -20.00 6.86
CA HIS A 128 -7.22 -20.79 8.08
C HIS A 128 -6.75 -20.04 9.32
#